data_AF-A0A1B0AD32-F1
#
_entry.id   AF-A0A1B0AD32-F1
#
_cell.length_a   1.000
_cell.length_b   1.000
_cell.length_c   1.000
_cell.angle_alpha   90.00
_cell.angle_beta   90.00
_cell.angle_gamma   90.00
#
_symmetry.space_group_name_H-M   'P 1'
#
loop_
_entity.id
_entity.type
_entity.pdbx_description
1 polymer ?
#
loop_
_entity_poly.entity_id
_entity_poly.type
_entity_poly.pdbx_seq_one_letter_code
_entity_poly.pdbx_strand_id
1 'polypeptide(L)'
;MEKFKNEGLHKGTKLKSLKKTVSRKPKTKVAVPKRLTEAKLKGKKIKSKTISEVATKESGKCEENLEKRLDEETKHSKISKKRKAAKNITEEQHDKGKKAKILPTLEPIELEEKFNSIVNYSKVQKICKALKTLVTKEVDEKKSIFDDYRYLLNVTSYKIADCPKRVVKLNLKNSLVNTDDDDVIIIVPDLKRGGDPELTIQHYEDIFHKMEITGLKIMPFRQLRNEYTTFESLRKLANTYDYFLCDGRIIGHVNGFCGKIFQKSRTTYHSVRLNNPQLYKREIERSLKRTAYRQLEKGNLFSIPVGNNRFSPRELTENILHIVAQLKTIFPGGLNNIRNMHLKIDIKGTSSLPLYINLAGPPAECPYVIGPREQRTLKLKKNANEVLSKFSLRKTGHFVKLDEAQLMRKRQLKEAQENLSSKIHSESDVDNNDGIME
;
A
#
# COMPACT_ATOMS: atom_id res chain seq x y z
N MET A 1 -67.97 8.85 -39.63
CA MET A 1 -66.85 8.17 -38.96
C MET A 1 -67.19 8.11 -37.48
N GLU A 2 -68.19 7.33 -37.09
CA GLU A 2 -68.12 5.87 -36.85
C GLU A 2 -67.29 5.54 -35.60
N LYS A 3 -67.97 5.14 -34.50
CA LYS A 3 -68.06 3.74 -34.01
C LYS A 3 -66.69 3.22 -33.55
N PHE A 4 -66.49 2.84 -32.29
CA PHE A 4 -67.36 1.92 -31.55
C PHE A 4 -67.77 2.35 -30.13
N LYS A 5 -68.93 1.86 -29.70
CA LYS A 5 -69.33 1.67 -28.30
C LYS A 5 -68.70 0.35 -27.80
N ASN A 6 -68.14 0.27 -26.59
CA ASN A 6 -68.79 0.09 -25.28
C ASN A 6 -69.25 -1.37 -25.03
N GLU A 7 -69.43 -1.75 -23.76
CA GLU A 7 -69.77 -3.11 -23.27
C GLU A 7 -68.59 -4.13 -23.29
N GLY A 8 -68.54 -5.13 -22.38
CA GLY A 8 -69.42 -5.37 -21.22
C GLY A 8 -68.91 -6.51 -20.32
N LEU A 9 -69.13 -6.38 -19.00
CA LEU A 9 -68.78 -7.43 -18.02
C LEU A 9 -69.62 -8.69 -18.24
N HIS A 10 -69.09 -9.89 -17.95
CA HIS A 10 -69.69 -10.74 -16.91
C HIS A 10 -68.85 -11.92 -16.38
N LYS A 11 -69.09 -12.20 -15.09
CA LYS A 11 -69.13 -13.48 -14.34
C LYS A 11 -68.48 -14.73 -15.01
N GLY A 12 -67.61 -15.50 -14.37
CA GLY A 12 -67.14 -15.49 -12.97
C GLY A 12 -67.42 -16.81 -12.25
N THR A 13 -66.37 -17.62 -12.03
CA THR A 13 -66.42 -18.91 -11.32
C THR A 13 -65.72 -18.82 -9.97
N LYS A 14 -66.39 -19.32 -8.91
CA LYS A 14 -65.86 -19.41 -7.53
C LYS A 14 -65.10 -20.73 -7.33
N LEU A 15 -64.57 -20.92 -6.10
CA LEU A 15 -63.95 -22.13 -5.52
C LEU A 15 -62.44 -22.29 -5.85
N LYS A 16 -61.54 -22.57 -4.89
CA LYS A 16 -61.66 -22.79 -3.43
C LYS A 16 -60.67 -21.91 -2.64
N SER A 17 -61.11 -21.41 -1.49
CA SER A 17 -60.25 -20.75 -0.51
C SER A 17 -59.51 -21.78 0.36
N LEU A 18 -58.20 -21.94 0.13
CA LEU A 18 -57.34 -22.80 0.96
C LEU A 18 -57.04 -22.12 2.31
N LYS A 19 -57.90 -22.36 3.29
CA LYS A 19 -57.63 -22.06 4.72
C LYS A 19 -56.44 -22.88 5.20
N LYS A 20 -55.21 -22.36 5.07
CA LYS A 20 -54.03 -22.96 5.71
C LYS A 20 -54.04 -22.59 7.19
N THR A 21 -54.63 -23.46 8.01
CA THR A 21 -54.86 -23.24 9.45
C THR A 21 -53.55 -23.09 10.22
N VAL A 22 -53.57 -22.23 11.24
CA VAL A 22 -52.41 -21.92 12.09
C VAL A 22 -52.09 -23.11 12.99
N SER A 23 -51.17 -23.97 12.56
CA SER A 23 -50.67 -25.10 13.34
C SER A 23 -49.68 -24.67 14.43
N ARG A 24 -50.18 -24.01 15.49
CA ARG A 24 -49.42 -23.77 16.73
C ARG A 24 -49.05 -25.11 17.39
N LYS A 25 -47.86 -25.63 17.12
CA LYS A 25 -47.26 -26.68 17.97
C LYS A 25 -46.76 -26.05 19.29
N PRO A 26 -46.80 -26.79 20.41
CA PRO A 26 -46.86 -26.19 21.75
C PRO A 26 -45.51 -25.65 22.25
N LYS A 27 -45.58 -24.66 23.15
CA LYS A 27 -44.42 -24.18 23.92
C LYS A 27 -43.97 -25.26 24.90
N THR A 28 -42.84 -25.91 24.64
CA THR A 28 -42.12 -26.70 25.65
C THR A 28 -41.63 -25.78 26.76
N LYS A 29 -42.12 -25.98 27.99
CA LYS A 29 -41.68 -25.24 29.17
C LYS A 29 -40.31 -25.76 29.61
N VAL A 30 -39.23 -25.04 29.31
CA VAL A 30 -37.95 -25.24 30.01
C VAL A 30 -38.15 -24.72 31.44
N ALA A 31 -37.99 -25.61 32.43
CA ALA A 31 -38.32 -25.31 33.81
C ALA A 31 -37.21 -24.48 34.50
N VAL A 32 -37.62 -23.53 35.33
CA VAL A 32 -36.74 -22.79 36.26
C VAL A 32 -36.75 -23.49 37.62
N PRO A 33 -35.62 -23.98 38.15
CA PRO A 33 -35.50 -24.35 39.55
C PRO A 33 -35.40 -23.09 40.42
N LYS A 34 -36.30 -22.92 41.40
CA LYS A 34 -36.13 -21.95 42.50
C LYS A 34 -35.45 -22.62 43.70
N ARG A 35 -34.87 -21.81 44.59
CA ARG A 35 -34.22 -22.22 45.84
C ARG A 35 -35.12 -23.04 46.77
N LEU A 36 -34.54 -24.05 47.40
CA LEU A 36 -34.66 -24.41 48.83
C LEU A 36 -33.22 -24.78 49.28
N THR A 37 -32.57 -24.34 50.37
CA THR A 37 -32.89 -24.07 51.79
C THR A 37 -32.79 -25.29 52.73
N GLU A 38 -31.61 -25.39 53.37
CA GLU A 38 -31.35 -25.86 54.76
C GLU A 38 -31.27 -27.37 55.13
N ALA A 39 -30.69 -27.61 56.33
CA ALA A 39 -30.42 -28.88 57.05
C ALA A 39 -29.44 -29.90 56.39
N LYS A 40 -28.19 -30.05 56.89
CA LYS A 40 -27.70 -30.84 58.06
C LYS A 40 -27.69 -32.37 57.79
N LEU A 41 -26.63 -33.16 58.07
CA LEU A 41 -25.38 -32.97 58.85
C LEU A 41 -24.18 -33.70 58.11
N LYS A 42 -23.10 -34.33 58.62
CA LYS A 42 -22.67 -34.76 59.98
C LYS A 42 -21.14 -34.81 60.26
N GLY A 43 -20.23 -35.06 59.29
CA GLY A 43 -18.77 -35.11 59.53
C GLY A 43 -17.93 -35.58 58.33
N LYS A 44 -16.59 -35.44 58.29
CA LYS A 44 -15.60 -35.02 59.32
C LYS A 44 -14.49 -34.08 58.74
N LYS A 45 -14.14 -33.03 59.51
CA LYS A 45 -12.84 -32.31 59.70
C LYS A 45 -12.06 -31.79 58.45
N ILE A 46 -11.69 -30.50 58.25
CA ILE A 46 -11.20 -29.38 59.13
C ILE A 46 -9.74 -29.64 59.60
N LYS A 47 -8.76 -28.72 59.65
CA LYS A 47 -8.62 -27.23 59.49
C LYS A 47 -8.68 -26.71 58.03
N SER A 48 -8.67 -25.40 57.65
CA SER A 48 -8.98 -24.05 58.23
C SER A 48 -8.45 -23.61 59.61
N LYS A 49 -7.94 -22.39 59.87
CA LYS A 49 -8.04 -21.02 59.26
C LYS A 49 -6.75 -20.23 59.72
N THR A 50 -6.49 -18.91 59.63
CA THR A 50 -7.17 -17.59 59.33
C THR A 50 -6.03 -16.60 58.89
N ILE A 51 -6.18 -15.58 58.02
CA ILE A 51 -6.86 -14.25 58.08
C ILE A 51 -6.30 -13.22 59.08
N SER A 52 -5.72 -12.13 58.57
CA SER A 52 -6.17 -10.74 58.80
C SER A 52 -5.52 -9.73 57.82
N GLU A 53 -6.27 -8.70 57.41
CA GLU A 53 -5.79 -7.49 56.73
C GLU A 53 -6.13 -6.26 57.59
N VAL A 54 -5.42 -5.14 57.42
CA VAL A 54 -5.90 -3.74 57.27
C VAL A 54 -4.79 -2.73 57.62
N ALA A 55 -4.85 -1.55 56.98
CA ALA A 55 -4.15 -0.27 57.30
C ALA A 55 -2.86 0.13 56.52
N THR A 56 -3.09 0.79 55.37
CA THR A 56 -2.56 2.12 54.98
C THR A 56 -1.05 2.43 54.79
N LYS A 57 -0.81 3.13 53.65
CA LYS A 57 0.17 4.23 53.36
C LYS A 57 1.59 3.93 52.81
N GLU A 58 1.78 4.48 51.60
CA GLU A 58 2.86 5.39 51.15
C GLU A 58 4.35 4.94 51.13
N SER A 59 4.93 4.95 49.91
CA SER A 59 6.38 5.02 49.56
C SER A 59 7.27 3.81 49.94
N GLY A 60 8.42 3.57 49.29
CA GLY A 60 8.97 4.16 48.05
C GLY A 60 10.49 3.98 47.96
N LYS A 61 11.03 3.60 46.78
CA LYS A 61 12.44 3.19 46.53
C LYS A 61 12.79 1.85 47.23
N CYS A 62 13.79 1.06 46.82
CA CYS A 62 15.03 1.38 46.10
C CYS A 62 15.29 0.56 44.83
N GLU A 63 16.03 1.18 43.91
CA GLU A 63 16.93 0.52 42.96
C GLU A 63 18.21 0.13 43.71
N GLU A 64 18.92 -0.93 43.30
CA GLU A 64 20.33 -0.84 42.88
C GLU A 64 20.99 -2.20 42.56
N ASN A 65 22.06 -2.12 41.75
CA ASN A 65 23.22 -3.01 41.64
C ASN A 65 22.99 -4.52 41.49
N LEU A 66 23.01 -4.97 40.22
CA LEU A 66 23.30 -6.35 39.84
C LEU A 66 24.52 -6.36 38.90
N GLU A 67 25.69 -6.66 39.44
CA GLU A 67 26.93 -6.81 38.65
C GLU A 67 27.79 -7.96 39.19
N LYS A 68 28.45 -8.68 38.27
CA LYS A 68 29.48 -9.71 38.50
C LYS A 68 29.08 -10.94 39.35
N ARG A 69 29.02 -12.09 38.68
CA ARG A 69 29.98 -13.19 38.92
C ARG A 69 30.13 -14.08 37.69
N LEU A 70 31.22 -14.84 37.68
CA LEU A 70 31.72 -15.66 36.59
C LEU A 70 31.69 -17.14 36.98
N ASP A 71 31.51 -17.98 35.95
CA ASP A 71 32.05 -19.33 35.73
C ASP A 71 31.69 -20.53 36.65
N GLU A 72 31.58 -21.68 35.96
CA GLU A 72 31.57 -23.09 36.42
C GLU A 72 30.36 -23.56 37.28
N GLU A 73 29.89 -24.81 37.21
CA GLU A 73 30.46 -26.07 36.67
C GLU A 73 29.69 -26.71 35.47
N THR A 74 30.01 -27.97 35.13
CA THR A 74 29.74 -28.65 33.85
C THR A 74 28.77 -29.84 33.91
N LYS A 75 28.20 -30.22 32.74
CA LYS A 75 28.10 -31.63 32.27
C LYS A 75 27.82 -31.70 30.75
N HIS A 76 28.17 -32.82 30.11
CA HIS A 76 28.45 -32.91 28.66
C HIS A 76 27.47 -33.75 27.81
N SER A 77 27.31 -33.34 26.55
CA SER A 77 27.49 -34.16 25.33
C SER A 77 27.68 -33.23 24.11
N LYS A 78 28.80 -33.26 23.36
CA LYS A 78 29.12 -34.16 22.21
C LYS A 78 27.96 -34.20 21.19
N ILE A 79 28.14 -33.90 19.89
CA ILE A 79 29.24 -34.23 18.96
C ILE A 79 29.65 -33.02 18.07
N SER A 80 30.86 -33.06 17.51
CA SER A 80 31.48 -32.00 16.70
C SER A 80 31.61 -32.35 15.20
N LYS A 81 31.81 -31.32 14.36
CA LYS A 81 32.69 -31.36 13.18
C LYS A 81 33.26 -29.97 12.92
N LYS A 82 34.58 -29.83 13.00
CA LYS A 82 35.31 -28.54 12.90
C LYS A 82 35.54 -28.13 11.43
N ARG A 83 35.45 -26.83 11.15
CA ARG A 83 36.19 -26.20 10.04
C ARG A 83 37.70 -26.23 10.35
N LYS A 84 38.53 -26.37 9.32
CA LYS A 84 39.94 -25.95 9.30
C LYS A 84 40.17 -25.16 8.02
N ALA A 85 41.12 -24.23 8.04
CA ALA A 85 41.55 -23.46 6.88
C ALA A 85 43.07 -23.25 6.93
N ALA A 86 43.76 -23.36 5.79
CA ALA A 86 45.11 -22.84 5.57
C ALA A 86 45.45 -22.78 4.07
N LYS A 87 45.69 -21.55 3.58
CA LYS A 87 46.62 -21.08 2.53
C LYS A 87 47.12 -22.02 1.40
N ASN A 88 46.97 -21.53 0.15
CA ASN A 88 47.94 -21.31 -0.94
C ASN A 88 49.08 -22.34 -1.16
N ILE A 89 49.47 -22.69 -2.40
CA ILE A 89 50.10 -21.81 -3.44
C ILE A 89 49.61 -22.16 -4.88
N THR A 90 50.14 -21.46 -5.90
CA THR A 90 49.88 -21.45 -7.36
C THR A 90 50.04 -22.82 -8.08
N GLU A 91 49.69 -23.06 -9.36
CA GLU A 91 49.85 -22.26 -10.61
C GLU A 91 48.75 -22.47 -11.69
N GLU A 92 48.84 -21.63 -12.74
CA GLU A 92 48.26 -21.70 -14.11
C GLU A 92 46.78 -22.08 -14.32
N GLN A 93 45.91 -21.14 -14.75
CA GLN A 93 45.74 -20.60 -16.11
C GLN A 93 45.14 -21.56 -17.16
N HIS A 94 43.87 -21.33 -17.51
CA HIS A 94 43.52 -21.13 -18.91
C HIS A 94 42.26 -20.26 -19.06
N ASP A 95 42.38 -19.12 -19.74
CA ASP A 95 41.25 -18.20 -20.01
C ASP A 95 40.48 -18.61 -21.28
N LYS A 96 39.14 -18.49 -21.23
CA LYS A 96 38.22 -18.43 -22.39
C LYS A 96 37.01 -17.53 -22.10
N GLY A 97 37.29 -16.26 -21.75
CA GLY A 97 36.27 -15.25 -21.49
C GLY A 97 35.26 -15.05 -22.63
N LYS A 98 33.98 -15.30 -22.33
CA LYS A 98 32.87 -14.79 -23.16
C LYS A 98 32.62 -13.33 -22.78
N LYS A 99 33.34 -12.40 -23.44
CA LYS A 99 33.12 -10.95 -23.30
C LYS A 99 31.63 -10.63 -23.52
N ALA A 100 30.94 -10.23 -22.45
CA ALA A 100 29.57 -9.74 -22.57
C ALA A 100 29.60 -8.48 -23.44
N LYS A 101 28.81 -8.46 -24.52
CA LYS A 101 28.76 -7.28 -25.41
C LYS A 101 28.30 -6.09 -24.59
N ILE A 102 29.14 -5.06 -24.50
CA ILE A 102 28.79 -3.78 -23.88
C ILE A 102 27.65 -3.18 -24.70
N LEU A 103 26.45 -3.20 -24.13
CA LEU A 103 25.28 -2.58 -24.73
C LEU A 103 25.42 -1.06 -24.62
N PRO A 104 25.12 -0.28 -25.67
CA PRO A 104 25.36 1.15 -25.66
C PRO A 104 24.57 1.85 -24.56
N THR A 105 25.26 2.70 -23.80
CA THR A 105 24.65 3.65 -22.88
C THR A 105 23.98 4.75 -23.70
N LEU A 106 22.68 4.61 -23.94
CA LEU A 106 21.90 5.62 -24.66
C LEU A 106 21.75 6.90 -23.83
N GLU A 107 21.89 8.05 -24.47
CA GLU A 107 21.64 9.33 -23.82
C GLU A 107 20.14 9.51 -23.48
N PRO A 108 19.79 10.25 -22.41
CA PRO A 108 18.40 10.33 -21.94
C PRO A 108 17.42 10.89 -22.97
N ILE A 109 17.85 11.83 -23.82
CA ILE A 109 17.00 12.54 -24.78
C ILE A 109 16.59 11.60 -25.94
N GLU A 110 17.56 10.88 -26.53
CA GLU A 110 17.26 9.88 -27.56
C GLU A 110 16.28 8.80 -27.07
N LEU A 111 16.41 8.40 -25.80
CA LEU A 111 15.60 7.34 -25.20
C LEU A 111 14.12 7.77 -25.11
N GLU A 112 13.84 9.04 -24.78
CA GLU A 112 12.49 9.62 -24.80
C GLU A 112 11.86 9.55 -26.20
N GLU A 113 12.58 9.94 -27.25
CA GLU A 113 12.08 9.93 -28.64
C GLU A 113 11.85 8.52 -29.16
N LYS A 114 12.85 7.64 -28.98
CA LYS A 114 12.78 6.21 -29.33
C LYS A 114 11.60 5.56 -28.60
N PHE A 115 11.39 5.86 -27.31
CA PHE A 115 10.24 5.41 -26.53
C PHE A 115 8.90 5.92 -27.10
N ASN A 116 8.77 7.22 -27.37
CA ASN A 116 7.54 7.82 -27.91
C ASN A 116 7.17 7.23 -29.29
N SER A 117 8.17 6.91 -30.13
CA SER A 117 7.94 6.25 -31.42
C SER A 117 7.39 4.82 -31.28
N ILE A 118 7.75 4.11 -30.21
CA ILE A 118 7.30 2.74 -29.92
C ILE A 118 5.90 2.78 -29.27
N VAL A 119 5.71 3.60 -28.24
CA VAL A 119 4.48 3.67 -27.42
C VAL A 119 3.50 4.70 -27.98
N ASN A 120 3.19 4.56 -29.27
CA ASN A 120 2.23 5.41 -30.00
C ASN A 120 0.80 4.80 -29.91
N TYR A 121 -0.24 5.64 -29.80
CA TYR A 121 -1.65 5.26 -29.77
C TYR A 121 -2.02 4.17 -30.79
N SER A 122 -1.61 4.30 -32.05
CA SER A 122 -1.95 3.33 -33.11
C SER A 122 -1.30 1.96 -32.90
N LYS A 123 -0.15 1.88 -32.22
CA LYS A 123 0.52 0.62 -31.85
C LYS A 123 -0.12 0.01 -30.61
N VAL A 124 -0.34 0.81 -29.57
CA VAL A 124 -1.00 0.38 -28.32
C VAL A 124 -2.43 -0.12 -28.59
N GLN A 125 -3.20 0.55 -29.45
CA GLN A 125 -4.57 0.12 -29.80
C GLN A 125 -4.59 -1.21 -30.56
N LYS A 126 -3.62 -1.48 -31.45
CA LYS A 126 -3.46 -2.78 -32.10
C LYS A 126 -3.18 -3.88 -31.07
N ILE A 127 -2.31 -3.61 -30.09
CA ILE A 127 -1.97 -4.55 -29.01
C ILE A 127 -3.17 -4.78 -28.07
N CYS A 128 -3.95 -3.74 -27.74
CA CYS A 128 -5.18 -3.87 -26.94
C CYS A 128 -6.26 -4.71 -27.65
N LYS A 129 -6.42 -4.54 -28.97
CA LYS A 129 -7.30 -5.37 -29.81
C LYS A 129 -6.83 -6.83 -29.84
N ALA A 130 -5.55 -7.05 -30.16
CA ALA A 130 -4.94 -8.38 -30.24
C ALA A 130 -5.02 -9.12 -28.91
N LEU A 131 -4.78 -8.44 -27.78
CA LEU A 131 -4.95 -9.02 -26.45
C LEU A 131 -6.40 -9.44 -26.24
N LYS A 132 -7.40 -8.57 -26.47
CA LYS A 132 -8.83 -8.92 -26.31
C LYS A 132 -9.21 -10.19 -27.10
N THR A 133 -8.77 -10.32 -28.35
CA THR A 133 -9.02 -11.52 -29.19
C THR A 133 -8.25 -12.77 -28.77
N LEU A 134 -7.23 -12.63 -27.92
CA LEU A 134 -6.52 -13.72 -27.27
C LEU A 134 -7.19 -14.08 -25.93
N VAL A 135 -7.64 -13.08 -25.15
CA VAL A 135 -8.26 -13.32 -23.83
C VAL A 135 -9.51 -14.16 -23.95
N THR A 136 -10.39 -13.86 -24.92
CA THR A 136 -11.62 -14.65 -25.12
C THR A 136 -11.30 -16.13 -25.30
N LYS A 137 -10.42 -16.46 -26.25
CA LYS A 137 -9.97 -17.84 -26.51
C LYS A 137 -9.38 -18.52 -25.27
N GLU A 138 -8.46 -17.84 -24.58
CA GLU A 138 -7.85 -18.40 -23.38
C GLU A 138 -8.86 -18.58 -22.22
N VAL A 139 -9.89 -17.75 -22.13
CA VAL A 139 -10.96 -17.86 -21.11
C VAL A 139 -11.92 -19.00 -21.46
N ASP A 140 -12.29 -19.14 -22.72
CA ASP A 140 -13.10 -20.24 -23.27
C ASP A 140 -12.41 -21.60 -23.02
N GLU A 141 -11.11 -21.70 -23.37
CA GLU A 141 -10.26 -22.88 -23.15
C GLU A 141 -10.15 -23.25 -21.66
N LYS A 142 -9.97 -22.25 -20.78
CA LYS A 142 -9.77 -22.44 -19.34
C LYS A 142 -11.08 -22.61 -18.57
N LYS A 143 -12.24 -22.44 -19.22
CA LYS A 143 -13.59 -22.52 -18.63
C LYS A 143 -13.68 -21.72 -17.33
N SER A 144 -13.23 -20.46 -17.36
CA SER A 144 -13.30 -19.58 -16.19
C SER A 144 -14.75 -19.41 -15.74
N ILE A 145 -15.00 -19.56 -14.45
CA ILE A 145 -16.34 -19.34 -13.84
C ILE A 145 -16.66 -17.83 -13.73
N PHE A 146 -15.67 -16.96 -14.01
CA PHE A 146 -15.77 -15.52 -13.82
C PHE A 146 -15.30 -14.75 -15.05
N ASP A 147 -16.19 -13.93 -15.61
CA ASP A 147 -15.94 -13.01 -16.74
C ASP A 147 -15.38 -11.64 -16.31
N ASP A 148 -15.54 -11.28 -15.04
CA ASP A 148 -15.06 -10.03 -14.46
C ASP A 148 -13.56 -10.08 -14.12
N TYR A 149 -12.74 -10.11 -15.18
CA TYR A 149 -11.29 -10.00 -15.08
C TYR A 149 -10.77 -8.59 -15.39
N ARG A 150 -9.58 -8.28 -14.85
CA ARG A 150 -8.93 -6.97 -14.97
C ARG A 150 -7.68 -7.03 -15.84
N TYR A 151 -7.49 -6.02 -16.67
CA TYR A 151 -6.27 -5.77 -17.43
C TYR A 151 -5.23 -5.08 -16.54
N LEU A 152 -4.02 -5.63 -16.53
CA LEU A 152 -2.86 -5.19 -15.75
C LEU A 152 -1.72 -4.81 -16.70
N LEU A 153 -1.17 -3.61 -16.52
CA LEU A 153 0.11 -3.21 -17.07
C LEU A 153 1.21 -3.68 -16.13
N ASN A 154 2.00 -4.64 -16.59
CA ASN A 154 3.17 -5.18 -15.91
C ASN A 154 4.42 -4.42 -16.36
N VAL A 155 4.93 -3.54 -15.51
CA VAL A 155 6.17 -2.79 -15.71
C VAL A 155 7.29 -3.50 -14.98
N THR A 156 8.42 -3.75 -15.64
CA THR A 156 9.65 -4.27 -15.00
C THR A 156 10.74 -3.21 -14.99
N SER A 157 11.49 -3.11 -13.89
CA SER A 157 12.69 -2.27 -13.84
C SER A 157 13.99 -3.01 -14.16
N TYR A 158 15.02 -2.28 -14.57
CA TYR A 158 16.40 -2.79 -14.64
C TYR A 158 16.96 -3.02 -13.23
N LYS A 159 16.90 -1.98 -12.39
CA LYS A 159 17.41 -2.00 -11.02
C LYS A 159 16.25 -1.81 -10.03
N ILE A 160 16.37 -2.47 -8.88
CA ILE A 160 15.45 -2.26 -7.76
C ILE A 160 15.89 -0.97 -7.08
N ALA A 161 15.09 0.07 -7.24
CA ALA A 161 15.36 1.40 -6.67
C ALA A 161 15.33 1.38 -5.14
N ASP A 162 16.21 2.12 -4.47
CA ASP A 162 16.06 2.37 -3.03
C ASP A 162 15.15 3.57 -2.80
N CYS A 163 14.00 3.31 -2.18
CA CYS A 163 12.90 4.27 -2.09
C CYS A 163 11.86 3.82 -1.04
N PRO A 164 10.99 4.72 -0.54
CA PRO A 164 10.03 4.36 0.49
C PRO A 164 8.98 3.35 -0.01
N LYS A 165 8.88 2.21 0.69
CA LYS A 165 7.80 1.22 0.52
C LYS A 165 6.44 1.87 0.77
N ARG A 166 5.65 2.04 -0.28
CA ARG A 166 4.33 2.71 -0.26
C ARG A 166 3.42 2.15 -1.35
N VAL A 167 2.15 2.55 -1.31
CA VAL A 167 1.27 2.43 -2.47
C VAL A 167 1.33 3.75 -3.25
N VAL A 168 1.70 3.65 -4.52
CA VAL A 168 1.68 4.76 -5.48
C VAL A 168 0.29 4.85 -6.08
N LYS A 169 -0.23 6.07 -6.20
CA LYS A 169 -1.54 6.33 -6.80
C LYS A 169 -1.35 7.08 -8.10
N LEU A 170 -1.97 6.56 -9.15
CA LEU A 170 -2.01 7.13 -10.51
C LEU A 170 -3.45 7.59 -10.80
N ASN A 171 -3.62 8.39 -11.85
CA ASN A 171 -4.94 8.78 -12.36
C ASN A 171 -5.17 8.18 -13.76
N LEU A 172 -6.42 7.91 -14.10
CA LEU A 172 -6.89 7.42 -15.38
C LEU A 172 -7.66 8.51 -16.14
N LYS A 173 -7.94 8.25 -17.43
CA LYS A 173 -8.95 9.00 -18.18
C LYS A 173 -10.35 8.47 -17.87
N ASN A 174 -10.47 7.14 -17.87
CA ASN A 174 -11.71 6.39 -17.77
C ASN A 174 -11.68 5.54 -16.48
N SER A 175 -12.74 5.61 -15.67
CA SER A 175 -12.81 5.03 -14.32
C SER A 175 -12.80 3.49 -14.35
N LEU A 176 -12.04 2.82 -13.46
CA LEU A 176 -12.15 1.35 -13.29
C LEU A 176 -13.39 0.92 -12.48
N VAL A 177 -14.23 1.88 -12.13
CA VAL A 177 -15.38 1.76 -11.25
C VAL A 177 -16.58 2.36 -11.98
N ASN A 178 -17.60 1.55 -12.20
CA ASN A 178 -18.92 1.96 -12.67
C ASN A 178 -19.77 2.35 -11.45
N THR A 179 -20.40 3.51 -11.46
CA THR A 179 -21.22 4.02 -10.33
C THR A 179 -22.48 3.20 -10.06
N ASP A 180 -22.89 2.40 -11.04
CA ASP A 180 -24.20 1.76 -11.09
C ASP A 180 -24.10 0.24 -10.85
N ASP A 181 -22.91 -0.34 -11.09
CA ASP A 181 -22.61 -1.77 -10.93
C ASP A 181 -21.77 -2.07 -9.67
N ASP A 182 -20.80 -1.21 -9.33
CA ASP A 182 -19.71 -1.54 -8.40
C ASP A 182 -19.93 -0.95 -7.00
N ASP A 183 -19.76 -1.76 -5.95
CA ASP A 183 -19.98 -1.37 -4.55
C ASP A 183 -18.86 -0.42 -4.04
N VAL A 184 -19.13 0.90 -4.00
CA VAL A 184 -18.19 1.94 -3.55
C VAL A 184 -18.51 2.42 -2.14
N ILE A 185 -17.49 2.41 -1.26
CA ILE A 185 -17.58 2.92 0.11
C ILE A 185 -16.67 4.13 0.35
N ILE A 186 -17.18 5.16 1.03
CA ILE A 186 -16.44 6.35 1.44
C ILE A 186 -16.35 6.48 2.96
N ILE A 187 -15.12 6.53 3.47
CA ILE A 187 -14.85 6.65 4.92
C ILE A 187 -14.63 8.12 5.29
N VAL A 188 -15.43 8.58 6.24
CA VAL A 188 -15.63 10.02 6.54
C VAL A 188 -15.41 10.29 8.04
N PRO A 189 -14.84 11.44 8.45
CA PRO A 189 -14.73 11.79 9.88
C PRO A 189 -16.11 12.00 10.52
N ASP A 190 -16.19 11.60 11.80
CA ASP A 190 -17.40 11.73 12.63
C ASP A 190 -17.74 13.21 12.87
N LEU A 191 -19.03 13.60 12.74
CA LEU A 191 -19.45 15.01 12.87
C LEU A 191 -19.27 15.57 14.29
N LYS A 192 -19.48 14.74 15.32
CA LYS A 192 -19.26 15.07 16.73
C LYS A 192 -18.48 13.95 17.40
N ARG A 193 -17.43 14.29 18.15
CA ARG A 193 -16.60 13.32 18.87
C ARG A 193 -17.43 12.57 19.92
N GLY A 194 -17.74 11.30 19.62
CA GLY A 194 -18.51 10.42 20.50
C GLY A 194 -20.02 10.38 20.23
N GLY A 195 -20.52 11.16 19.26
CA GLY A 195 -21.92 11.07 18.82
C GLY A 195 -22.24 9.78 18.06
N ASP A 196 -23.49 9.64 17.66
CA ASP A 196 -23.98 8.46 16.95
C ASP A 196 -23.51 8.44 15.48
N PRO A 197 -23.16 7.26 14.93
CA PRO A 197 -22.70 7.16 13.54
C PRO A 197 -23.81 7.52 12.55
N GLU A 198 -25.05 7.15 12.86
CA GLU A 198 -26.25 7.36 12.05
C GLU A 198 -26.46 8.85 11.67
N LEU A 199 -26.34 9.75 12.66
CA LEU A 199 -26.41 11.20 12.45
C LEU A 199 -25.29 11.74 11.55
N THR A 200 -24.15 11.05 11.49
CA THR A 200 -23.06 11.39 10.56
C THR A 200 -23.37 10.88 9.16
N ILE A 201 -23.92 9.66 9.02
CA ILE A 201 -24.34 9.09 7.73
C ILE A 201 -25.35 10.02 7.06
N GLN A 202 -26.47 10.29 7.75
CA GLN A 202 -27.55 11.15 7.25
C GLN A 202 -27.05 12.53 6.82
N HIS A 203 -26.16 13.16 7.60
CA HIS A 203 -25.58 14.47 7.26
C HIS A 203 -24.78 14.48 5.95
N TYR A 204 -24.02 13.41 5.65
CA TYR A 204 -23.26 13.32 4.40
C TYR A 204 -24.13 12.81 3.24
N GLU A 205 -25.13 11.97 3.48
CA GLU A 205 -26.15 11.60 2.48
C GLU A 205 -26.91 12.84 2.00
N ASP A 206 -27.35 13.69 2.92
CA ASP A 206 -27.95 15.00 2.64
C ASP A 206 -27.10 15.85 1.70
N ILE A 207 -25.78 15.91 1.93
CA ILE A 207 -24.86 16.70 1.12
C ILE A 207 -24.61 16.05 -0.24
N PHE A 208 -24.48 14.73 -0.31
CA PHE A 208 -24.26 14.02 -1.57
C PHE A 208 -25.51 14.03 -2.45
N HIS A 209 -26.71 13.94 -1.87
CA HIS A 209 -27.98 14.11 -2.59
C HIS A 209 -28.12 15.52 -3.16
N LYS A 210 -27.82 16.57 -2.36
CA LYS A 210 -27.76 17.98 -2.82
C LYS A 210 -26.72 18.27 -3.91
N MET A 211 -25.75 17.36 -4.12
CA MET A 211 -24.71 17.44 -5.15
C MET A 211 -24.91 16.41 -6.28
N GLU A 212 -26.04 15.69 -6.29
CA GLU A 212 -26.38 14.61 -7.24
C GLU A 212 -25.29 13.52 -7.34
N ILE A 213 -24.80 13.03 -6.20
CA ILE A 213 -23.78 11.97 -6.12
C ILE A 213 -24.45 10.69 -5.64
N THR A 214 -24.60 9.73 -6.56
CA THR A 214 -25.19 8.40 -6.34
C THR A 214 -24.10 7.33 -6.16
N GLY A 215 -24.50 6.09 -5.81
CA GLY A 215 -23.60 4.93 -5.77
C GLY A 215 -22.55 4.90 -4.64
N LEU A 216 -22.57 5.87 -3.71
CA LEU A 216 -21.61 5.93 -2.60
C LEU A 216 -22.23 5.55 -1.27
N LYS A 217 -21.69 4.51 -0.62
CA LYS A 217 -22.04 4.17 0.76
C LYS A 217 -21.13 4.89 1.76
N ILE A 218 -21.71 5.63 2.70
CA ILE A 218 -20.95 6.35 3.74
C ILE A 218 -20.66 5.44 4.93
N MET A 219 -19.46 5.55 5.50
CA MET A 219 -19.08 4.90 6.75
C MET A 219 -18.29 5.86 7.66
N PRO A 220 -18.83 6.25 8.83
CA PRO A 220 -18.10 7.04 9.81
C PRO A 220 -16.90 6.28 10.39
N PHE A 221 -15.83 7.00 10.73
CA PHE A 221 -14.62 6.38 11.29
C PHE A 221 -14.86 5.68 12.64
N ARG A 222 -15.78 6.18 13.47
CA ARG A 222 -16.24 5.54 14.71
C ARG A 222 -16.92 4.19 14.45
N GLN A 223 -17.73 4.09 13.40
CA GLN A 223 -18.37 2.83 13.02
C GLN A 223 -17.32 1.80 12.59
N LEU A 224 -16.45 2.19 11.66
CA LEU A 224 -15.33 1.37 11.19
C LEU A 224 -14.51 0.81 12.36
N ARG A 225 -14.17 1.67 13.34
CA ARG A 225 -13.34 1.31 14.49
C ARG A 225 -14.04 0.35 15.47
N ASN A 226 -15.36 0.40 15.59
CA ASN A 226 -16.12 -0.42 16.54
C ASN A 226 -16.47 -1.81 15.95
N GLU A 227 -16.96 -1.85 14.72
CA GLU A 227 -17.45 -3.08 14.07
C GLU A 227 -16.31 -3.91 13.44
N TYR A 228 -15.31 -3.23 12.87
CA TYR A 228 -14.25 -3.88 12.11
C TYR A 228 -12.94 -3.98 12.90
N THR A 229 -13.04 -4.36 14.17
CA THR A 229 -11.90 -4.60 15.08
C THR A 229 -11.12 -5.88 14.77
N THR A 230 -11.78 -6.93 14.27
CA THR A 230 -11.14 -8.23 14.05
C THR A 230 -10.55 -8.35 12.65
N PHE A 231 -9.50 -9.16 12.50
CA PHE A 231 -8.93 -9.48 11.18
C PHE A 231 -9.92 -10.20 10.26
N GLU A 232 -10.97 -10.84 10.80
CA GLU A 232 -12.01 -11.48 9.99
C GLU A 232 -13.01 -10.45 9.46
N SER A 233 -13.54 -9.56 10.33
CA SER A 233 -14.44 -8.50 9.87
C SER A 233 -13.75 -7.53 8.91
N LEU A 234 -12.47 -7.18 9.12
CA LEU A 234 -11.68 -6.40 8.15
C LEU A 234 -11.49 -7.12 6.80
N ARG A 235 -11.42 -8.45 6.76
CA ARG A 235 -11.39 -9.22 5.50
C ARG A 235 -12.76 -9.27 4.83
N LYS A 236 -13.84 -9.39 5.59
CA LYS A 236 -15.22 -9.30 5.08
C LYS A 236 -15.44 -7.93 4.43
N LEU A 237 -15.14 -6.84 5.15
CA LEU A 237 -15.18 -5.47 4.63
C LEU A 237 -14.38 -5.32 3.32
N ALA A 238 -13.15 -5.83 3.29
CA ALA A 238 -12.29 -5.78 2.10
C ALA A 238 -12.84 -6.57 0.90
N ASN A 239 -13.71 -7.55 1.13
CA ASN A 239 -14.32 -8.40 0.09
C ASN A 239 -15.76 -7.98 -0.27
N THR A 240 -16.44 -7.21 0.58
CA THR A 240 -17.80 -6.69 0.32
C THR A 240 -17.79 -5.51 -0.64
N TYR A 241 -16.76 -4.66 -0.60
CA TYR A 241 -16.66 -3.48 -1.46
C TYR A 241 -15.49 -3.59 -2.42
N ASP A 242 -15.66 -3.01 -3.61
CA ASP A 242 -14.64 -3.02 -4.66
C ASP A 242 -13.78 -1.79 -4.73
N TYR A 243 -14.32 -0.64 -4.30
CA TYR A 243 -13.56 0.60 -4.28
C TYR A 243 -13.70 1.36 -2.97
N PHE A 244 -12.56 1.79 -2.43
CA PHE A 244 -12.46 2.41 -1.12
C PHE A 244 -12.03 3.87 -1.25
N LEU A 245 -12.97 4.78 -1.05
CA LEU A 245 -12.72 6.21 -0.86
C LEU A 245 -12.51 6.53 0.63
N CYS A 246 -11.73 7.55 0.93
CA CYS A 246 -11.55 8.05 2.29
C CYS A 246 -11.14 9.52 2.29
N ASP A 247 -11.67 10.30 3.24
CA ASP A 247 -11.27 11.68 3.47
C ASP A 247 -9.77 11.79 3.81
N GLY A 248 -9.05 12.65 3.08
CA GLY A 248 -7.64 12.96 3.29
C GLY A 248 -7.27 13.46 4.70
N ARG A 249 -8.24 13.91 5.50
CA ARG A 249 -8.05 14.26 6.92
C ARG A 249 -7.79 13.03 7.80
N ILE A 250 -8.50 11.93 7.57
CA ILE A 250 -8.44 10.71 8.40
C ILE A 250 -7.68 9.54 7.77
N ILE A 251 -7.30 9.66 6.49
CA ILE A 251 -6.57 8.64 5.70
C ILE A 251 -5.40 7.98 6.45
N GLY A 252 -4.65 8.72 7.27
CA GLY A 252 -3.54 8.19 8.07
C GLY A 252 -3.99 7.26 9.20
N HIS A 253 -5.07 7.60 9.90
CA HIS A 253 -5.65 6.79 10.97
C HIS A 253 -6.31 5.53 10.42
N VAL A 254 -7.03 5.64 9.30
CA VAL A 254 -7.67 4.51 8.60
C VAL A 254 -6.62 3.50 8.11
N ASN A 255 -5.55 3.96 7.44
CA ASN A 255 -4.45 3.08 7.02
C ASN A 255 -3.69 2.44 8.20
N GLY A 256 -3.62 3.12 9.35
CA GLY A 256 -3.03 2.58 10.57
C GLY A 256 -3.88 1.47 11.21
N PHE A 257 -5.20 1.65 11.24
CA PHE A 257 -6.16 0.70 11.81
C PHE A 257 -6.34 -0.55 10.93
N CYS A 258 -6.65 -0.35 9.65
CA CYS A 258 -7.01 -1.45 8.74
C CYS A 258 -5.79 -2.24 8.20
N GLY A 259 -4.57 -1.70 8.41
CA GLY A 259 -3.31 -2.42 8.25
C GLY A 259 -3.05 -2.99 6.85
N LYS A 260 -2.34 -4.13 6.79
CA LYS A 260 -1.84 -4.72 5.52
C LYS A 260 -2.94 -5.17 4.55
N ILE A 261 -4.17 -5.42 5.03
CA ILE A 261 -5.30 -5.88 4.19
C ILE A 261 -5.65 -4.83 3.13
N PHE A 262 -5.58 -3.55 3.49
CA PHE A 262 -5.93 -2.40 2.66
C PHE A 262 -4.68 -1.71 2.06
N GLN A 263 -3.59 -2.47 1.93
CA GLN A 263 -2.36 -2.06 1.24
C GLN A 263 -2.08 -2.95 0.00
N LYS A 264 -3.14 -3.39 -0.69
CA LYS A 264 -3.09 -4.08 -1.99
C LYS A 264 -3.71 -3.19 -3.06
N SER A 265 -3.32 -3.37 -4.31
CA SER A 265 -3.79 -2.55 -5.45
C SER A 265 -5.33 -2.36 -5.53
N ARG A 266 -6.14 -3.40 -5.29
CA ARG A 266 -7.61 -3.30 -5.26
C ARG A 266 -8.15 -2.57 -4.02
N THR A 267 -7.61 -2.86 -2.84
CA THR A 267 -8.21 -2.49 -1.54
C THR A 267 -7.62 -1.22 -0.92
N THR A 268 -6.85 -0.41 -1.65
CA THR A 268 -6.23 0.79 -1.08
C THR A 268 -7.15 2.00 -1.06
N TYR A 269 -7.23 2.68 0.09
CA TYR A 269 -8.00 3.90 0.24
C TYR A 269 -7.54 5.02 -0.69
N HIS A 270 -8.39 5.46 -1.61
CA HIS A 270 -8.19 6.64 -2.47
C HIS A 270 -8.66 7.91 -1.73
N SER A 271 -7.86 8.98 -1.80
CA SER A 271 -8.04 10.15 -0.93
C SER A 271 -8.83 11.26 -1.60
N VAL A 272 -10.01 11.53 -1.04
CA VAL A 272 -10.93 12.63 -1.40
C VAL A 272 -10.65 13.82 -0.47
N ARG A 273 -10.83 15.06 -0.96
CA ARG A 273 -10.67 16.28 -0.15
C ARG A 273 -12.03 16.88 0.21
N LEU A 274 -12.62 16.40 1.29
CA LEU A 274 -13.91 16.87 1.80
C LEU A 274 -13.75 18.15 2.66
N ASN A 275 -13.23 19.21 2.03
CA ASN A 275 -13.04 20.53 2.65
C ASN A 275 -14.14 21.53 2.26
N ASN A 276 -14.46 21.64 0.96
CA ASN A 276 -15.38 22.63 0.41
C ASN A 276 -16.54 21.89 -0.29
N PRO A 277 -17.81 22.01 0.16
CA PRO A 277 -18.92 21.17 -0.32
C PRO A 277 -19.15 21.28 -1.83
N GLN A 278 -19.07 22.49 -2.39
CA GLN A 278 -19.20 22.76 -3.83
C GLN A 278 -18.20 21.97 -4.70
N LEU A 279 -17.06 21.52 -4.15
CA LEU A 279 -16.03 20.78 -4.88
C LEU A 279 -16.13 19.26 -4.71
N TYR A 280 -17.08 18.75 -3.90
CA TYR A 280 -17.15 17.33 -3.57
C TYR A 280 -17.33 16.44 -4.81
N LYS A 281 -18.26 16.79 -5.71
CA LYS A 281 -18.52 16.06 -6.98
C LYS A 281 -17.22 15.86 -7.79
N ARG A 282 -16.52 16.96 -8.09
CA ARG A 282 -15.23 16.97 -8.80
C ARG A 282 -14.12 16.18 -8.09
N GLU A 283 -14.01 16.29 -6.76
CA GLU A 283 -12.98 15.57 -5.99
C GLU A 283 -13.28 14.08 -5.83
N ILE A 284 -14.56 13.68 -5.85
CA ILE A 284 -15.03 12.30 -5.87
C ILE A 284 -14.78 11.67 -7.25
N GLU A 285 -15.22 12.30 -8.34
CA GLU A 285 -14.92 11.88 -9.72
C GLU A 285 -13.41 11.70 -9.96
N ARG A 286 -12.61 12.69 -9.54
CA ARG A 286 -11.14 12.64 -9.58
C ARG A 286 -10.57 11.49 -8.75
N SER A 287 -11.29 11.00 -7.75
CA SER A 287 -10.83 9.94 -6.86
C SER A 287 -11.29 8.55 -7.30
N LEU A 288 -12.44 8.41 -7.95
CA LEU A 288 -12.88 7.21 -8.66
C LEU A 288 -11.96 6.90 -9.85
N LYS A 289 -11.57 7.94 -10.61
CA LYS A 289 -10.61 7.83 -11.73
C LYS A 289 -9.16 7.58 -11.30
N ARG A 290 -8.89 6.92 -10.16
CA ARG A 290 -7.52 6.59 -9.72
C ARG A 290 -7.26 5.10 -9.68
N THR A 291 -6.00 4.76 -9.91
CA THR A 291 -5.48 3.40 -9.72
C THR A 291 -4.30 3.41 -8.76
N ALA A 292 -3.92 2.22 -8.30
CA ALA A 292 -2.91 2.05 -7.29
C ALA A 292 -1.99 0.87 -7.63
N TYR A 293 -0.69 1.01 -7.37
CA TYR A 293 0.26 -0.10 -7.38
C TYR A 293 1.20 -0.01 -6.19
N ARG A 294 1.74 -1.16 -5.77
CA ARG A 294 2.66 -1.24 -4.62
C ARG A 294 4.10 -0.99 -5.08
N GLN A 295 4.72 0.06 -4.57
CA GLN A 295 6.14 0.34 -4.75
C GLN A 295 6.95 -0.49 -3.74
N LEU A 296 7.92 -1.24 -4.25
CA LEU A 296 8.78 -2.18 -3.54
C LEU A 296 8.02 -3.23 -2.68
N GLU A 297 7.33 -4.15 -3.35
CA GLU A 297 6.85 -5.39 -2.70
C GLU A 297 7.98 -6.42 -2.59
N LYS A 298 8.28 -7.12 -3.69
CA LYS A 298 9.39 -8.07 -3.86
C LYS A 298 9.83 -8.07 -5.32
N GLY A 299 11.13 -7.91 -5.59
CA GLY A 299 11.67 -7.92 -6.96
C GLY A 299 11.43 -6.62 -7.75
N ASN A 300 11.56 -6.70 -9.07
CA ASN A 300 11.56 -5.58 -10.03
C ASN A 300 10.27 -5.47 -10.87
N LEU A 301 9.24 -6.29 -10.61
CA LEU A 301 7.97 -6.30 -11.32
C LEU A 301 6.90 -5.50 -10.57
N PHE A 302 6.18 -4.65 -11.30
CA PHE A 302 5.09 -3.82 -10.79
C PHE A 302 3.84 -4.03 -11.65
N SER A 303 2.75 -4.51 -11.05
CA SER A 303 1.45 -4.68 -11.72
C SER A 303 0.52 -3.50 -11.41
N ILE A 304 0.03 -2.85 -12.45
CA ILE A 304 -0.82 -1.65 -12.38
C ILE A 304 -2.16 -1.96 -13.08
N PRO A 305 -3.33 -1.90 -12.41
CA PRO A 305 -4.61 -2.04 -13.09
C PRO A 305 -4.84 -0.90 -14.09
N VAL A 306 -5.30 -1.23 -15.30
CA VAL A 306 -5.53 -0.27 -16.40
C VAL A 306 -6.93 -0.34 -17.02
N GLY A 307 -7.65 -1.45 -16.82
CA GLY A 307 -9.01 -1.64 -17.30
C GLY A 307 -9.71 -2.88 -16.75
N ASN A 308 -11.01 -2.96 -16.92
CA ASN A 308 -11.83 -4.15 -16.66
C ASN A 308 -12.22 -4.79 -18.02
N ASN A 309 -12.77 -6.01 -18.03
CA ASN A 309 -13.22 -6.68 -19.27
C ASN A 309 -14.14 -5.77 -20.13
N ARG A 310 -15.10 -5.10 -19.48
CA ARG A 310 -16.15 -4.23 -20.07
C ARG A 310 -15.62 -3.07 -20.95
N PHE A 311 -14.37 -2.60 -20.75
CA PHE A 311 -13.81 -1.49 -21.52
C PHE A 311 -13.64 -1.81 -23.01
N SER A 312 -13.81 -0.81 -23.87
CA SER A 312 -13.39 -0.89 -25.27
C SER A 312 -11.86 -0.83 -25.41
N PRO A 313 -11.29 -1.32 -26.53
CA PRO A 313 -9.85 -1.16 -26.80
C PRO A 313 -9.42 0.31 -26.98
N ARG A 314 -10.35 1.27 -27.13
CA ARG A 314 -10.05 2.72 -27.18
C ARG A 314 -9.80 3.26 -25.76
N GLU A 315 -10.74 3.07 -24.83
CA GLU A 315 -10.56 3.49 -23.43
C GLU A 315 -9.32 2.87 -22.78
N LEU A 316 -9.07 1.58 -23.08
CA LEU A 316 -7.90 0.86 -22.57
C LEU A 316 -6.59 1.48 -23.07
N THR A 317 -6.55 1.92 -24.34
CA THR A 317 -5.41 2.62 -24.93
C THR A 317 -5.16 3.97 -24.26
N GLU A 318 -6.22 4.76 -24.06
CA GLU A 318 -6.15 6.09 -23.41
C GLU A 318 -5.65 5.99 -21.97
N ASN A 319 -6.14 5.00 -21.21
CA ASN A 319 -5.69 4.74 -19.85
C ASN A 319 -4.23 4.29 -19.78
N ILE A 320 -3.78 3.41 -20.68
CA ILE A 320 -2.38 2.98 -20.76
C ILE A 320 -1.47 4.18 -21.07
N LEU A 321 -1.81 5.01 -22.08
CA LEU A 321 -1.02 6.20 -22.43
C LEU A 321 -0.97 7.22 -21.28
N HIS A 322 -2.09 7.44 -20.59
CA HIS A 322 -2.12 8.38 -19.47
C HIS A 322 -1.32 7.88 -18.25
N ILE A 323 -1.32 6.56 -18.00
CA ILE A 323 -0.43 5.93 -17.02
C ILE A 323 1.04 6.06 -17.44
N VAL A 324 1.38 5.77 -18.70
CA VAL A 324 2.75 5.87 -19.22
C VAL A 324 3.31 7.28 -19.03
N ALA A 325 2.54 8.32 -19.34
CA ALA A 325 2.94 9.71 -19.11
C ALA A 325 3.20 10.02 -17.62
N GLN A 326 2.42 9.44 -16.71
CA GLN A 326 2.65 9.57 -15.26
C GLN A 326 3.85 8.75 -14.79
N LEU A 327 4.09 7.56 -15.36
CA LEU A 327 5.24 6.71 -15.02
C LEU A 327 6.57 7.38 -15.36
N LYS A 328 6.66 8.17 -16.45
CA LYS A 328 7.86 8.97 -16.77
C LYS A 328 8.37 9.79 -15.58
N THR A 329 7.46 10.33 -14.77
CA THR A 329 7.76 11.25 -13.66
C THR A 329 7.65 10.63 -12.27
N ILE A 330 6.83 9.59 -12.09
CA ILE A 330 6.54 8.99 -10.77
C ILE A 330 7.36 7.70 -10.53
N PHE A 331 7.82 7.02 -11.58
CA PHE A 331 8.60 5.79 -11.45
C PHE A 331 10.03 6.09 -10.97
N PRO A 332 10.59 5.32 -10.01
CA PRO A 332 11.91 5.62 -9.48
C PRO A 332 13.00 5.30 -10.53
N GLY A 333 13.72 6.33 -10.96
CA GLY A 333 14.64 6.29 -12.11
C GLY A 333 13.99 6.58 -13.47
N GLY A 334 12.77 7.12 -13.48
CA GLY A 334 12.08 7.59 -14.69
C GLY A 334 11.91 6.52 -15.77
N LEU A 335 11.96 6.93 -17.04
CA LEU A 335 12.00 6.00 -18.18
C LEU A 335 13.25 5.13 -18.17
N ASN A 336 14.41 5.68 -17.80
CA ASN A 336 15.71 5.01 -17.94
C ASN A 336 15.81 3.72 -17.11
N ASN A 337 15.09 3.63 -15.98
CA ASN A 337 15.00 2.41 -15.19
C ASN A 337 13.88 1.45 -15.65
N ILE A 338 12.98 1.83 -16.55
CA ILE A 338 11.95 0.93 -17.10
C ILE A 338 12.61 0.04 -18.16
N ARG A 339 12.58 -1.27 -17.91
CA ARG A 339 13.08 -2.29 -18.84
C ARG A 339 11.99 -2.72 -19.81
N ASN A 340 10.95 -3.39 -19.33
CA ASN A 340 9.85 -3.86 -20.19
C ASN A 340 8.49 -3.38 -19.66
N MET A 341 7.53 -3.22 -20.56
CA MET A 341 6.11 -3.09 -20.24
C MET A 341 5.32 -4.15 -21.00
N HIS A 342 4.51 -4.93 -20.29
CA HIS A 342 3.64 -5.97 -20.85
C HIS A 342 2.19 -5.74 -20.43
N LEU A 343 1.23 -5.98 -21.31
CA LEU A 343 -0.19 -5.99 -21.00
C LEU A 343 -0.63 -7.44 -20.73
N LYS A 344 -1.20 -7.70 -19.55
CA LYS A 344 -1.59 -9.02 -19.06
C LYS A 344 -3.00 -8.96 -18.43
N ILE A 345 -3.68 -10.09 -18.29
CA ILE A 345 -4.92 -10.25 -17.51
C ILE A 345 -4.62 -10.76 -16.09
N ASP A 346 -5.39 -10.40 -15.07
CA ASP A 346 -5.19 -10.89 -13.69
C ASP A 346 -5.26 -12.43 -13.56
N ILE A 347 -5.97 -13.11 -14.46
CA ILE A 347 -6.08 -14.58 -14.53
C ILE A 347 -4.67 -15.22 -14.64
N LYS A 348 -4.45 -16.30 -13.87
CA LYS A 348 -3.17 -17.04 -13.84
C LYS A 348 -2.98 -17.89 -15.10
N GLY A 349 -1.71 -18.07 -15.50
CA GLY A 349 -1.38 -18.85 -16.71
C GLY A 349 -1.92 -18.24 -18.01
N THR A 350 -2.22 -16.93 -18.03
CA THR A 350 -2.56 -16.21 -19.27
C THR A 350 -1.35 -15.61 -19.94
N SER A 351 -1.37 -15.56 -21.27
CA SER A 351 -0.34 -14.87 -22.05
C SER A 351 -0.35 -13.36 -21.78
N SER A 352 0.75 -12.69 -22.13
CA SER A 352 0.89 -11.24 -22.02
C SER A 352 1.60 -10.67 -23.23
N LEU A 353 1.06 -9.60 -23.82
CA LEU A 353 1.65 -8.96 -24.99
C LEU A 353 2.62 -7.84 -24.58
N PRO A 354 3.84 -7.77 -25.14
CA PRO A 354 4.76 -6.66 -24.89
C PRO A 354 4.24 -5.37 -25.54
N LEU A 355 4.31 -4.27 -24.78
CA LEU A 355 4.07 -2.90 -25.25
C LEU A 355 5.37 -2.14 -25.49
N TYR A 356 6.40 -2.45 -24.70
CA TYR A 356 7.74 -1.85 -24.78
C TYR A 356 8.77 -2.84 -24.23
N ILE A 357 9.93 -2.93 -24.87
CA ILE A 357 11.09 -3.72 -24.43
C ILE A 357 12.32 -2.85 -24.66
N ASN A 358 13.04 -2.53 -23.59
CA ASN A 358 14.36 -1.92 -23.67
C ASN A 358 15.44 -3.00 -23.75
N LEU A 359 16.29 -2.91 -24.76
CA LEU A 359 17.41 -3.82 -25.02
C LEU A 359 18.76 -3.22 -24.62
N ALA A 360 18.80 -1.98 -24.13
CA ALA A 360 20.01 -1.34 -23.65
C ALA A 360 20.53 -1.99 -22.34
N GLY A 361 21.73 -1.60 -21.92
CA GLY A 361 22.29 -1.98 -20.62
C GLY A 361 21.49 -1.40 -19.45
N PRO A 362 21.65 -1.94 -18.22
CA PRO A 362 21.12 -1.29 -17.03
C PRO A 362 21.83 0.06 -16.78
N PRO A 363 21.14 1.08 -16.24
CA PRO A 363 21.78 2.36 -15.90
C PRO A 363 22.89 2.17 -14.86
N ALA A 364 23.95 2.98 -14.93
CA ALA A 364 25.16 2.84 -14.11
C ALA A 364 24.87 2.88 -12.60
N GLU A 365 24.06 3.84 -12.14
CA GLU A 365 23.66 3.99 -10.74
C GLU A 365 22.38 3.19 -10.38
N CYS A 366 22.14 3.01 -9.08
CA CYS A 366 20.84 2.54 -8.56
C CYS A 366 19.97 3.75 -8.22
N PRO A 367 18.79 3.94 -8.84
CA PRO A 367 17.97 5.12 -8.60
C PRO A 367 17.50 5.17 -7.13
N TYR A 368 17.86 6.24 -6.44
CA TYR A 368 17.53 6.52 -5.04
C TYR A 368 16.48 7.63 -4.95
N VAL A 369 15.40 7.44 -4.17
CA VAL A 369 14.30 8.41 -4.05
C VAL A 369 13.96 8.66 -2.59
N ILE A 370 14.50 9.76 -2.05
CA ILE A 370 14.42 10.16 -0.64
C ILE A 370 12.96 10.26 -0.15
N GLY A 371 12.59 9.45 0.84
CA GLY A 371 11.20 9.36 1.31
C GLY A 371 10.76 10.51 2.23
N PRO A 372 9.45 10.84 2.36
CA PRO A 372 9.00 11.96 3.18
C PRO A 372 9.38 11.90 4.68
N ARG A 373 9.61 10.70 5.23
CA ARG A 373 10.16 10.52 6.59
C ARG A 373 11.63 10.89 6.65
N GLU A 374 12.40 10.40 5.68
CA GLU A 374 13.83 10.60 5.54
C GLU A 374 14.16 12.07 5.23
N GLN A 375 13.39 12.74 4.38
CA GLN A 375 13.45 14.19 4.17
C GLN A 375 13.26 14.98 5.48
N ARG A 376 12.37 14.53 6.39
CA ARG A 376 12.22 15.13 7.72
C ARG A 376 13.44 14.85 8.61
N THR A 377 13.96 13.62 8.61
CA THR A 377 15.19 13.26 9.34
C THR A 377 16.41 14.05 8.85
N LEU A 378 16.55 14.24 7.55
CA LEU A 378 17.62 15.06 6.94
C LEU A 378 17.48 16.54 7.31
N LYS A 379 16.27 17.10 7.33
CA LYS A 379 16.02 18.45 7.85
C LYS A 379 16.36 18.56 9.34
N LEU A 380 15.93 17.61 10.18
CA LEU A 380 16.29 17.58 11.59
C LEU A 380 17.80 17.46 11.82
N LYS A 381 18.50 16.62 11.04
CA LYS A 381 19.98 16.54 11.06
C LYS A 381 20.64 17.85 10.65
N LYS A 382 20.15 18.53 9.60
CA LYS A 382 20.67 19.85 9.21
C LYS A 382 20.46 20.90 10.31
N ASN A 383 19.27 20.99 10.88
CA ASN A 383 18.97 21.93 11.97
C ASN A 383 19.81 21.60 13.24
N ALA A 384 19.96 20.32 13.59
CA ALA A 384 20.80 19.90 14.72
C ALA A 384 22.28 20.25 14.49
N ASN A 385 22.81 20.02 13.28
CA ASN A 385 24.17 20.40 12.91
C ASN A 385 24.36 21.93 12.92
N GLU A 386 23.36 22.71 12.48
CA GLU A 386 23.40 24.17 12.54
C GLU A 386 23.43 24.66 14.00
N VAL A 387 22.61 24.09 14.88
CA VAL A 387 22.64 24.39 16.32
C VAL A 387 23.99 24.00 16.93
N LEU A 388 24.46 22.77 16.71
CA LEU A 388 25.76 22.29 17.19
C LEU A 388 26.95 23.11 16.64
N SER A 389 26.83 23.68 15.43
CA SER A 389 27.87 24.57 14.88
C SER A 389 28.09 25.81 15.75
N LYS A 390 27.04 26.29 16.46
CA LYS A 390 27.05 27.46 17.36
C LYS A 390 27.71 27.18 18.72
N PHE A 391 28.08 25.92 18.99
CA PHE A 391 28.77 25.50 20.20
C PHE A 391 30.14 24.88 19.92
N SER A 392 30.92 24.72 20.99
CA SER A 392 32.13 23.92 21.05
C SER A 392 32.07 22.97 22.25
N LEU A 393 32.59 21.76 22.08
CA LEU A 393 32.81 20.83 23.19
C LEU A 393 34.18 21.13 23.80
N ARG A 394 34.22 21.44 25.10
CA ARG A 394 35.49 21.47 25.85
C ARG A 394 35.95 20.05 26.16
N LYS A 395 37.24 19.87 26.45
CA LYS A 395 37.83 18.57 26.87
C LYS A 395 37.14 17.96 28.10
N THR A 396 36.45 18.79 28.90
CA THR A 396 35.63 18.40 30.07
C THR A 396 34.20 17.97 29.72
N GLY A 397 33.83 17.84 28.43
CA GLY A 397 32.51 17.40 27.98
C GLY A 397 31.42 18.48 27.97
N HIS A 398 31.65 19.66 28.55
CA HIS A 398 30.69 20.76 28.53
C HIS A 398 30.64 21.47 27.16
N PHE A 399 29.41 21.77 26.71
CA PHE A 399 29.16 22.63 25.57
C PHE A 399 29.28 24.11 25.96
N VAL A 400 30.07 24.87 25.21
CA VAL A 400 30.18 26.33 25.36
C VAL A 400 29.82 27.00 24.04
N LYS A 401 28.92 28.00 24.12
CA LYS A 401 28.49 28.82 22.97
C LYS A 401 29.69 29.58 22.43
N LEU A 402 29.83 29.62 21.10
CA LEU A 402 30.90 30.34 20.42
C LEU A 402 30.48 31.77 20.08
N ASP A 403 31.45 32.69 20.14
CA ASP A 403 31.28 34.08 19.73
C ASP A 403 31.29 34.23 18.20
N GLU A 404 30.75 35.33 17.66
CA GLU A 404 30.56 35.50 16.22
C GLU A 404 31.88 35.45 15.43
N ALA A 405 32.95 36.07 15.95
CA ALA A 405 34.29 35.98 15.36
C ALA A 405 34.84 34.54 15.35
N GLN A 406 34.57 33.76 16.40
CA GLN A 406 34.97 32.34 16.48
C GLN A 406 34.16 31.49 15.49
N LEU A 407 32.88 31.81 15.29
CA LEU A 407 32.02 31.15 14.30
C LEU A 407 32.45 31.46 12.87
N MET A 408 32.83 32.71 12.56
CA MET A 408 33.35 33.07 11.25
C MET A 408 34.68 32.36 10.95
N ARG A 409 35.62 32.32 11.90
CA ARG A 409 36.86 31.54 11.76
C ARG A 409 36.60 30.04 11.58
N LYS A 410 35.61 29.49 12.31
CA LYS A 410 35.19 28.07 12.19
C LYS A 410 34.53 27.75 10.85
N ARG A 411 33.83 28.71 10.21
CA ARG A 411 33.31 28.60 8.84
C ARG A 411 34.44 28.60 7.81
N GLN A 412 35.32 29.60 7.85
CA GLN A 412 36.47 29.73 6.94
C GLN A 412 37.37 28.47 6.95
N LEU A 413 37.66 27.93 8.15
CA LEU A 413 38.44 26.69 8.28
C LEU A 413 37.72 25.47 7.68
N LYS A 414 36.38 25.41 7.78
CA LYS A 414 35.58 24.32 7.20
C LYS A 414 35.49 24.45 5.68
N GLU A 415 35.30 25.66 5.16
CA GLU A 415 35.29 25.97 3.71
C GLU A 415 36.65 25.62 3.09
N ALA A 416 37.77 25.97 3.74
CA ALA A 416 39.11 25.58 3.32
C ALA A 416 39.31 24.05 3.32
N GLN A 417 38.78 23.33 4.32
CA GLN A 417 38.83 21.87 4.37
C GLN A 417 37.96 21.22 3.27
N GLU A 418 36.76 21.74 3.01
CA GLU A 418 35.89 21.24 1.96
C GLU A 418 36.52 21.46 0.57
N ASN A 419 37.10 22.65 0.32
CA ASN A 419 37.84 22.95 -0.91
C ASN A 419 39.08 22.07 -1.12
N LEU A 420 39.82 21.74 -0.04
CA LEU A 420 40.93 20.78 -0.12
C LEU A 420 40.41 19.37 -0.45
N SER A 421 39.34 18.93 0.21
CA SER A 421 38.78 17.59 0.00
C SER A 421 38.20 17.38 -1.39
N SER A 422 37.55 18.40 -1.97
CA SER A 422 37.05 18.34 -3.35
C SER A 422 38.18 18.34 -4.37
N LYS A 423 39.27 19.08 -4.14
CA LYS A 423 40.44 19.09 -5.04
C LYS A 423 41.12 17.73 -5.08
N ILE A 424 41.36 17.11 -3.91
CA ILE A 424 41.90 15.75 -3.80
C ILE A 424 41.00 14.74 -4.53
N HIS A 425 39.68 14.88 -4.41
CA HIS A 425 38.75 13.98 -5.11
C HIS A 425 38.83 14.14 -6.64
N SER A 426 38.89 15.38 -7.15
CA SER A 426 39.05 15.63 -8.58
C SER A 426 40.41 15.21 -9.15
N GLU A 427 41.47 15.22 -8.33
CA GLU A 427 42.79 14.72 -8.72
C GLU A 427 42.76 13.17 -8.80
N SER A 428 42.13 12.49 -7.84
CA SER A 428 42.01 11.02 -7.83
C SER A 428 41.16 10.44 -8.97
N ASP A 429 40.28 11.23 -9.59
CA ASP A 429 39.50 10.82 -10.77
C ASP A 429 40.28 10.98 -12.10
N VAL A 430 41.40 11.70 -12.11
CA VAL A 430 42.29 11.85 -13.29
C VAL A 430 43.34 10.75 -13.34
N ASP A 431 44.01 10.47 -12.22
CA ASP A 431 45.10 9.47 -12.12
C ASP A 431 44.68 8.03 -12.49
N ASN A 432 43.37 7.75 -12.59
CA ASN A 432 42.83 6.45 -13.00
C ASN A 432 42.70 6.27 -14.53
N ASN A 433 43.05 7.27 -15.35
CA ASN A 433 42.82 7.24 -16.80
C ASN A 433 44.12 7.11 -17.64
N ASP A 434 45.26 7.61 -17.13
CA ASP A 434 46.56 7.59 -17.82
C ASP A 434 47.33 6.27 -17.57
N GLY A 435 46.69 5.14 -17.88
CA GLY A 435 47.12 3.80 -17.44
C GLY A 435 47.21 2.70 -18.51
N ILE A 436 47.06 2.99 -19.80
CA ILE A 436 47.28 2.02 -20.89
C ILE A 436 47.94 2.70 -22.10
N MET A 437 49.28 2.71 -22.12
CA MET A 437 50.12 3.11 -23.26
C MET A 437 51.41 2.28 -23.29
N GLU A 438 51.28 0.95 -23.39
CA GLU A 438 52.28 -0.01 -23.90
C GLU A 438 51.58 -1.31 -24.32
#